data_AF-A0AA37QCR0-F1
#
_entry.id   AF-A0AA37QCR0-F1
#
_cell.length_a   1.000
_cell.length_b   1.000
_cell.length_c   1.000
_cell.angle_alpha   90.00
_cell.angle_beta   90.00
_cell.angle_gamma   90.00
#
_symmetry.space_group_name_H-M   'P 1'
#
loop_
_entity.id
_entity.type
_entity.pdbx_description
1 polymer ?
#
loop_
_entity_poly.entity_id
_entity_poly.type
_entity_poly.pdbx_seq_one_letter_code
_entity_poly.pdbx_strand_id
1 'polypeptide(L)'
;MGWLGRLWLQALSRKSSSLWPHIECGCNDLLCRYLSSGEYNVDQLPFPRLTYVYNNSPTYLADHLLPLTQLHDDLLNPLTAPRFAWICGSEEANMEGPVSSPLDILNWATSQVTNHQYNIAAGDQYLQQYVSTIMNSPTWNSGSKDAIIITFDEDYNNLSTGIGNQGNHIPMIVIPNEAAVATGGMLSGHFVTNSYYNHYSLMSTIEYALSPTANQPLTTLTNNDLYATPMNDFWS
;
A
#
# COMPACT_ATOMS: atom_id res chain seq x y z
N MET A 1 -2.13 -12.38 -19.17
CA MET A 1 -2.74 -11.23 -18.47
C MET A 1 -2.93 -10.03 -19.40
N GLY A 2 -4.18 -9.63 -19.63
CA GLY A 2 -4.52 -8.32 -20.19
C GLY A 2 -5.45 -7.60 -19.23
N TRP A 3 -4.89 -6.99 -18.18
CA TRP A 3 -5.64 -6.29 -17.15
C TRP A 3 -5.65 -4.79 -17.50
N LEU A 4 -6.80 -4.14 -17.28
CA LEU A 4 -6.97 -2.69 -17.39
C LEU A 4 -7.96 -2.30 -16.29
N GLY A 5 -7.38 -1.96 -15.14
CA GLY A 5 -8.08 -1.79 -13.87
C GLY A 5 -7.41 -0.75 -12.99
N ARG A 6 -7.86 -0.65 -11.73
CA ARG A 6 -7.30 0.26 -10.72
C ARG A 6 -6.81 -0.52 -9.50
N LEU A 7 -5.65 -0.17 -8.97
CA LEU A 7 -5.02 -0.90 -7.86
C LEU A 7 -4.76 -0.03 -6.64
N TRP A 8 -5.33 -0.40 -5.50
CA TRP A 8 -5.18 0.32 -4.23
C TRP A 8 -4.20 -0.46 -3.36
N LEU A 9 -3.00 0.06 -3.15
CA LEU A 9 -1.98 -0.56 -2.31
C LEU A 9 -1.97 0.12 -0.94
N GLN A 10 -2.55 -0.53 0.05
CA GLN A 10 -2.47 -0.13 1.44
C GLN A 10 -1.23 -0.78 2.06
N ALA A 11 -0.22 0.04 2.34
CA ALA A 11 1.07 -0.41 2.82
C ALA A 11 1.40 0.27 4.15
N LEU A 12 1.57 -0.55 5.18
CA LEU A 12 2.29 -0.16 6.39
C LEU A 12 3.79 -0.21 6.04
N SER A 13 4.61 0.72 6.58
CA SER A 13 5.79 1.15 5.82
C SER A 13 7.02 1.60 6.62
N ARG A 14 8.13 0.91 6.30
CA ARG A 14 9.49 1.39 6.25
C ARG A 14 10.22 0.87 4.99
N LYS A 15 10.46 1.81 4.06
CA LYS A 15 11.55 1.79 3.05
C LYS A 15 11.66 0.56 2.11
N SER A 16 11.04 0.65 0.91
CA SER A 16 11.83 0.50 -0.33
C SER A 16 11.16 1.06 -1.60
N SER A 17 11.94 1.25 -2.65
CA SER A 17 11.69 2.07 -3.84
C SER A 17 10.71 1.51 -4.89
N SER A 18 9.94 2.43 -5.51
CA SER A 18 9.75 2.65 -6.97
C SER A 18 8.30 2.87 -7.50
N LEU A 19 8.16 3.23 -8.79
CA LEU A 19 7.11 4.05 -9.43
C LEU A 19 5.82 3.27 -9.81
N TRP A 20 4.61 3.79 -10.13
CA TRP A 20 3.73 5.00 -9.92
C TRP A 20 2.32 4.62 -10.53
N PRO A 21 1.17 5.35 -10.37
CA PRO A 21 1.00 6.73 -9.91
C PRO A 21 -0.08 7.04 -8.85
N HIS A 22 -0.08 8.29 -8.33
CA HIS A 22 -0.94 8.84 -7.24
C HIS A 22 -0.61 8.27 -5.86
N ILE A 23 -0.47 9.14 -4.85
CA ILE A 23 0.00 8.78 -3.52
C ILE A 23 -0.90 9.46 -2.47
N GLU A 24 -1.98 8.81 -2.10
CA GLU A 24 -2.85 9.23 -1.00
C GLU A 24 -2.28 8.73 0.34
N CYS A 25 -1.03 9.10 0.62
CA CYS A 25 -0.41 8.84 1.92
C CYS A 25 -0.92 9.83 2.97
N GLY A 26 -2.09 9.50 3.52
CA GLY A 26 -2.29 9.46 4.96
C GLY A 26 -2.33 10.78 5.74
N CYS A 27 -1.96 11.91 5.13
CA CYS A 27 -1.76 13.17 5.85
C CYS A 27 -3.11 13.73 6.33
N ASN A 28 -3.31 13.77 7.65
CA ASN A 28 -4.53 14.35 8.25
C ASN A 28 -4.53 15.89 8.28
N ASP A 29 -3.39 16.51 8.02
CA ASP A 29 -3.19 17.95 8.16
C ASP A 29 -3.33 18.70 6.82
N LEU A 30 -3.82 19.94 6.88
CA LEU A 30 -4.13 20.82 5.74
C LEU A 30 -2.89 21.33 4.97
N LEU A 31 -1.71 20.84 5.35
CA LEU A 31 -0.41 21.26 4.84
C LEU A 31 0.48 20.04 4.59
N CYS A 32 0.12 19.21 3.59
CA CYS A 32 1.00 18.15 3.10
C CYS A 32 2.25 18.74 2.43
N ARG A 33 3.23 19.12 3.26
CA ARG A 33 4.51 19.72 2.88
C ARG A 33 5.62 18.71 3.11
N TYR A 34 6.65 18.78 2.28
CA TYR A 34 7.89 18.01 2.46
C TYR A 34 8.73 18.60 3.62
N LEU A 35 8.24 18.41 4.85
CA LEU A 35 8.81 18.87 6.11
C LEU A 35 8.65 17.76 7.15
N SER A 36 9.62 17.58 8.04
CA SER A 36 9.52 16.67 9.19
C SER A 36 8.70 17.29 10.33
N SER A 37 7.48 17.73 10.01
CA SER A 37 6.57 18.44 10.92
C SER A 37 5.12 18.03 10.62
N GLY A 38 4.69 16.94 11.24
CA GLY A 38 3.40 16.28 11.05
C GLY A 38 3.45 14.85 11.58
N GLU A 39 2.34 14.11 11.48
CA GLU A 39 2.15 12.75 12.05
C GLU A 39 2.89 11.62 11.30
N TYR A 40 3.90 11.97 10.48
CA TYR A 40 4.61 11.07 9.57
C TYR A 40 6.10 11.36 9.52
N ASN A 41 6.90 10.31 9.37
CA ASN A 41 8.31 10.40 9.09
C ASN A 41 8.56 10.35 7.56
N VAL A 42 9.43 11.22 7.05
CA VAL A 42 9.85 11.22 5.64
C VAL A 42 10.59 9.94 5.23
N ASP A 43 10.93 9.05 6.18
CA ASP A 43 11.49 7.74 5.87
C ASP A 43 10.45 6.64 5.51
N GLN A 44 9.16 6.88 5.78
CA GLN A 44 8.03 5.99 5.49
C GLN A 44 7.49 6.16 4.05
N LEU A 45 7.82 7.26 3.37
CA LEU A 45 7.45 7.48 1.96
C LEU A 45 8.55 6.96 1.02
N PRO A 46 8.29 5.95 0.16
CA PRO A 46 9.31 5.43 -0.75
C PRO A 46 9.54 6.35 -1.97
N PHE A 47 8.49 7.04 -2.43
CA PHE A 47 8.49 7.77 -3.69
C PHE A 47 9.42 9.00 -3.76
N PRO A 48 9.57 9.85 -2.73
CA PRO A 48 10.43 11.04 -2.81
C PRO A 48 11.92 10.74 -3.03
N ARG A 49 12.35 9.49 -2.84
CA ARG A 49 13.74 9.03 -3.09
C ARG A 49 14.02 8.69 -4.55
N LEU A 50 12.98 8.61 -5.38
CA LEU A 50 13.11 8.17 -6.77
C LEU A 50 13.59 9.32 -7.64
N THR A 51 14.60 9.10 -8.48
CA THR A 51 15.29 10.18 -9.22
C THR A 51 14.33 11.05 -10.04
N TYR A 52 13.29 10.48 -10.65
CA TYR A 52 12.26 11.25 -11.35
C TYR A 52 11.44 12.16 -10.41
N VAL A 53 10.97 11.62 -9.28
CA VAL A 53 10.16 12.35 -8.28
C VAL A 53 10.99 13.45 -7.63
N TYR A 54 12.23 13.12 -7.24
CA TYR A 54 13.19 14.04 -6.63
C TYR A 54 13.52 15.20 -7.57
N ASN A 55 13.82 14.92 -8.85
CA ASN A 55 14.17 15.96 -9.83
C ASN A 55 13.00 16.85 -10.26
N ASN A 56 11.75 16.42 -10.07
CA ASN A 56 10.54 17.21 -10.38
C ASN A 56 9.83 17.77 -9.12
N SER A 57 10.43 17.59 -7.93
CA SER A 57 9.97 18.20 -6.69
C SER A 57 10.28 19.71 -6.68
N PRO A 58 9.45 20.58 -6.06
CA PRO A 58 8.31 20.24 -5.19
C PRO A 58 6.99 20.02 -5.93
N THR A 59 6.81 20.55 -7.15
CA THR A 59 5.52 20.55 -7.87
C THR A 59 4.93 19.16 -7.99
N TYR A 60 5.75 18.20 -8.42
CA TYR A 60 5.31 16.81 -8.62
C TYR A 60 4.90 16.08 -7.32
N LEU A 61 5.33 16.56 -6.15
CA LEU A 61 4.81 16.07 -4.87
C LEU A 61 3.52 16.79 -4.47
N ALA A 62 3.39 18.09 -4.74
CA ALA A 62 2.17 18.85 -4.44
C ALA A 62 0.95 18.36 -5.25
N ASP A 63 1.16 17.90 -6.49
CA ASP A 63 0.09 17.40 -7.37
C ASP A 63 -0.34 15.95 -7.07
N HIS A 64 0.39 15.23 -6.20
CA HIS A 64 0.25 13.78 -6.09
C HIS A 64 0.42 13.16 -4.69
N LEU A 65 1.02 13.85 -3.73
CA LEU A 65 1.08 13.43 -2.32
C LEU A 65 -0.08 14.11 -1.59
N LEU A 66 -1.23 13.44 -1.55
CA LEU A 66 -2.49 14.03 -1.14
C LEU A 66 -2.91 13.61 0.28
N PRO A 67 -3.55 14.50 1.05
CA PRO A 67 -4.15 14.15 2.33
C PRO A 67 -5.29 13.14 2.14
N LEU A 68 -5.28 12.07 2.94
CA LEU A 68 -6.20 10.92 2.83
C LEU A 68 -7.67 11.26 3.14
N THR A 69 -7.93 12.46 3.64
CA THR A 69 -9.27 13.05 3.75
C THR A 69 -9.92 13.30 2.38
N GLN A 70 -9.14 13.41 1.29
CA GLN A 70 -9.66 13.58 -0.08
C GLN A 70 -10.06 12.26 -0.77
N LEU A 71 -9.66 11.08 -0.24
CA LEU A 71 -9.93 9.78 -0.87
C LEU A 71 -11.40 9.57 -1.22
N HIS A 72 -12.30 10.03 -0.36
CA HIS A 72 -13.74 9.93 -0.65
C HIS A 72 -14.12 10.67 -1.94
N ASP A 73 -13.63 11.90 -2.10
CA ASP A 73 -13.96 12.79 -3.22
C ASP A 73 -13.26 12.36 -4.52
N ASP A 74 -11.98 11.98 -4.45
CA ASP A 74 -11.22 11.43 -5.59
C ASP A 74 -11.87 10.14 -6.15
N LEU A 75 -12.53 9.36 -5.28
CA LEU A 75 -13.27 8.16 -5.63
C LEU A 75 -14.70 8.39 -6.15
N LEU A 76 -15.27 9.61 -6.08
CA LEU A 76 -16.64 9.88 -6.52
C LEU A 76 -16.84 9.77 -8.04
N ASN A 77 -15.79 10.02 -8.83
CA ASN A 77 -15.86 10.00 -10.29
C ASN A 77 -14.97 8.91 -10.90
N PRO A 78 -15.53 7.78 -11.38
CA PRO A 78 -14.76 6.69 -11.98
C PRO A 78 -13.93 7.05 -13.20
N LEU A 79 -14.16 8.22 -13.83
CA LEU A 79 -13.39 8.70 -14.98
C LEU A 79 -12.14 9.49 -14.59
N THR A 80 -12.12 10.12 -13.41
CA THR A 80 -10.98 10.95 -12.93
C THR A 80 -10.25 10.36 -11.74
N ALA A 81 -10.84 9.37 -11.05
CA ALA A 81 -10.17 8.60 -10.00
C ALA A 81 -8.80 8.08 -10.47
N PRO A 82 -7.84 7.85 -9.55
CA PRO A 82 -6.47 7.47 -9.90
C PRO A 82 -6.35 5.99 -10.30
N ARG A 83 -5.38 5.66 -11.18
CA ARG A 83 -5.22 4.30 -11.75
C ARG A 83 -4.47 3.33 -10.83
N PHE A 84 -3.68 3.85 -9.91
CA PHE A 84 -3.26 3.16 -8.70
C PHE A 84 -3.33 4.19 -7.58
N ALA A 85 -3.24 3.78 -6.33
CA ALA A 85 -2.97 4.70 -5.24
C ALA A 85 -2.21 3.95 -4.15
N TRP A 86 -1.17 4.58 -3.62
CA TRP A 86 -0.51 4.11 -2.41
C TRP A 86 -1.09 4.83 -1.19
N ILE A 87 -1.62 4.05 -0.24
CA ILE A 87 -2.21 4.51 1.01
C ILE A 87 -1.34 4.01 2.17
N CYS A 88 -0.96 4.90 3.09
CA CYS A 88 -0.18 4.55 4.28
C CYS A 88 -0.75 5.19 5.56
N GLY A 89 -0.68 4.45 6.67
CA GLY A 89 -1.10 4.93 8.00
C GLY A 89 0.01 5.72 8.71
N SER A 90 -0.39 6.60 9.63
CA SER A 90 0.50 7.42 10.47
C SER A 90 1.13 6.60 11.59
N GLU A 91 2.03 7.19 12.38
CA GLU A 91 2.57 6.53 13.59
C GLU A 91 1.47 6.05 14.57
N GLU A 92 0.30 6.68 14.54
CA GLU A 92 -0.86 6.31 15.36
C GLU A 92 -1.64 5.12 14.78
N ALA A 93 -1.45 4.75 13.50
CA ALA A 93 -2.24 3.74 12.77
C ALA A 93 -1.41 2.72 11.96
N ASN A 94 -0.08 2.84 11.91
CA ASN A 94 0.82 1.98 11.14
C ASN A 94 1.07 0.60 11.76
N MET A 95 0.37 0.26 12.86
CA MET A 95 0.56 -0.95 13.67
C MET A 95 1.94 -1.08 14.37
N GLU A 96 2.84 -0.10 14.23
CA GLU A 96 4.12 -0.05 14.96
C GLU A 96 4.09 0.90 16.15
N GLY A 97 3.74 2.17 15.89
CA GLY A 97 3.73 3.24 16.88
C GLY A 97 2.47 3.24 17.76
N PRO A 98 2.11 4.35 18.42
CA PRO A 98 2.82 5.63 18.39
C PRO A 98 4.15 5.62 19.15
N VAL A 99 5.01 6.57 18.75
CA VAL A 99 6.27 6.92 19.42
C VAL A 99 6.39 8.44 19.64
N SER A 100 5.24 9.13 19.67
CA SER A 100 5.11 10.59 19.67
C SER A 100 5.33 11.25 21.04
N SER A 101 5.15 10.51 22.15
CA SER A 101 5.48 10.97 23.52
C SER A 101 6.37 9.99 24.30
N PRO A 102 6.97 10.42 25.44
CA PRO A 102 7.75 9.53 26.30
C PRO A 102 6.96 8.33 26.88
N LEU A 103 5.63 8.43 26.97
CA LEU A 103 4.79 7.32 27.40
C LEU A 103 4.60 6.32 26.25
N ASP A 104 4.45 6.80 25.03
CA ASP A 104 4.22 5.97 23.84
C ASP A 104 5.52 5.26 23.42
N ILE A 105 6.65 5.95 23.51
CA ILE A 105 7.99 5.34 23.40
C ILE A 105 8.19 4.24 24.46
N LEU A 106 7.67 4.41 25.69
CA LEU A 106 7.74 3.39 26.74
C LEU A 106 6.79 2.22 26.45
N ASN A 107 5.58 2.47 25.96
CA ASN A 107 4.62 1.44 25.57
C ASN A 107 5.15 0.62 24.40
N TRP A 108 5.66 1.28 23.36
CA TRP A 108 6.38 0.68 22.24
C TRP A 108 7.56 -0.16 22.73
N ALA A 109 8.49 0.42 23.50
CA ALA A 109 9.67 -0.31 24.00
C ALA A 109 9.30 -1.50 24.90
N THR A 110 8.16 -1.43 25.61
CA THR A 110 7.62 -2.54 26.39
C THR A 110 6.98 -3.62 25.50
N SER A 111 6.36 -3.22 24.38
CA SER A 111 5.91 -4.19 23.37
C SER A 111 7.08 -4.99 22.82
N GLN A 112 8.21 -4.35 22.47
CA GLN A 112 9.41 -5.01 21.91
C GLN A 112 10.02 -6.14 22.78
N VAL A 113 9.59 -6.28 24.05
CA VAL A 113 10.09 -7.29 25.00
C VAL A 113 8.97 -8.16 25.62
N THR A 114 7.75 -8.11 25.06
CA THR A 114 6.59 -8.91 25.49
C THR A 114 5.85 -9.44 24.28
N ASN A 115 5.16 -10.58 24.39
CA ASN A 115 4.35 -11.15 23.29
C ASN A 115 3.04 -10.35 23.02
N HIS A 116 3.07 -9.02 23.15
CA HIS A 116 1.91 -8.15 23.00
C HIS A 116 1.93 -7.42 21.65
N GLN A 117 0.84 -7.61 20.91
CA GLN A 117 0.52 -6.86 19.70
C GLN A 117 0.08 -5.43 20.06
N TYR A 118 1.06 -4.55 20.18
CA TYR A 118 0.83 -3.12 20.30
C TYR A 118 0.21 -2.59 18.99
N ASN A 119 -0.73 -1.64 19.13
CA ASN A 119 -1.37 -0.86 18.07
C ASN A 119 -2.04 -1.55 16.86
N ILE A 120 -2.06 -2.90 16.77
CA ILE A 120 -2.86 -3.64 15.77
C ILE A 120 -4.32 -3.14 15.74
N ALA A 121 -4.93 -2.87 16.90
CA ALA A 121 -6.32 -2.43 16.98
C ALA A 121 -6.60 -1.05 16.36
N ALA A 122 -5.63 -0.13 16.32
CA ALA A 122 -5.78 1.14 15.61
C ALA A 122 -5.60 0.96 14.10
N GLY A 123 -4.64 0.11 13.71
CA GLY A 123 -4.49 -0.33 12.33
C GLY A 123 -5.74 -1.01 11.80
N ASP A 124 -6.38 -1.90 12.56
CA ASP A 124 -7.64 -2.57 12.18
C ASP A 124 -8.77 -1.57 11.96
N GLN A 125 -8.89 -0.53 12.80
CA GLN A 125 -9.86 0.56 12.61
C GLN A 125 -9.56 1.39 11.36
N TYR A 126 -8.28 1.67 11.10
CA TYR A 126 -7.81 2.37 9.91
C TYR A 126 -8.05 1.56 8.62
N LEU A 127 -7.75 0.26 8.61
CA LEU A 127 -8.11 -0.68 7.54
C LEU A 127 -9.63 -0.68 7.34
N GLN A 128 -10.42 -0.86 8.42
CA GLN A 128 -11.88 -0.89 8.36
C GLN A 128 -12.44 0.39 7.73
N GLN A 129 -11.94 1.57 8.13
CA GLN A 129 -12.37 2.85 7.59
C GLN A 129 -12.08 2.95 6.10
N TYR A 130 -10.83 2.80 5.68
CA TYR A 130 -10.42 3.14 4.32
C TYR A 130 -10.75 2.04 3.29
N VAL A 131 -10.71 0.76 3.66
CA VAL A 131 -11.25 -0.32 2.81
C VAL A 131 -12.76 -0.12 2.61
N SER A 132 -13.50 0.27 3.65
CA SER A 132 -14.93 0.60 3.50
C SER A 132 -15.16 1.83 2.60
N THR A 133 -14.34 2.88 2.71
CA THR A 133 -14.41 4.04 1.81
C THR A 133 -14.21 3.64 0.34
N ILE A 134 -13.21 2.79 0.06
CA ILE A 134 -12.94 2.30 -1.30
C ILE A 134 -14.12 1.43 -1.79
N MET A 135 -14.49 0.39 -1.06
CA MET A 135 -15.48 -0.60 -1.51
C MET A 135 -16.91 -0.04 -1.67
N ASN A 136 -17.28 1.00 -0.93
CA ASN A 136 -18.57 1.68 -1.08
C ASN A 136 -18.57 2.79 -2.14
N SER A 137 -17.43 3.06 -2.80
CA SER A 137 -17.32 4.18 -3.74
C SER A 137 -17.98 3.93 -5.10
N PRO A 138 -18.37 5.00 -5.83
CA PRO A 138 -18.78 4.91 -7.23
C PRO A 138 -17.68 4.30 -8.12
N THR A 139 -16.40 4.58 -7.84
CA THR A 139 -15.26 4.04 -8.61
C THR A 139 -15.18 2.51 -8.49
N TRP A 140 -15.17 1.97 -7.28
CA TRP A 140 -15.13 0.51 -7.06
C TRP A 140 -16.32 -0.22 -7.70
N ASN A 141 -17.48 0.41 -7.74
CA ASN A 141 -18.72 -0.16 -8.27
C ASN A 141 -18.96 0.22 -9.76
N SER A 142 -17.98 0.80 -10.45
CA SER A 142 -18.11 1.34 -11.81
C SER A 142 -18.08 0.31 -12.95
N GLY A 143 -17.70 -0.94 -12.67
CA GLY A 143 -17.31 -1.92 -13.69
C GLY A 143 -15.85 -1.83 -14.14
N SER A 144 -15.06 -0.91 -13.56
CA SER A 144 -13.59 -0.99 -13.61
C SER A 144 -13.09 -2.25 -12.90
N LYS A 145 -12.00 -2.87 -13.37
CA LYS A 145 -11.46 -4.12 -12.81
C LYS A 145 -10.54 -3.82 -11.63
N ASP A 146 -11.11 -3.54 -10.47
CA ASP A 146 -10.36 -2.93 -9.37
C ASP A 146 -9.99 -3.94 -8.29
N ALA A 147 -8.86 -3.72 -7.63
CA ALA A 147 -8.42 -4.55 -6.51
C ALA A 147 -7.73 -3.72 -5.42
N ILE A 148 -7.89 -4.12 -4.16
CA ILE A 148 -7.13 -3.63 -3.01
C ILE A 148 -6.08 -4.70 -2.69
N ILE A 149 -4.85 -4.26 -2.42
CA ILE A 149 -3.79 -5.09 -1.85
C ILE A 149 -3.38 -4.47 -0.52
N ILE A 150 -3.42 -5.26 0.55
CA ILE A 150 -2.96 -4.86 1.89
C ILE A 150 -1.66 -5.62 2.15
N THR A 151 -0.61 -4.89 2.52
CA THR A 151 0.71 -5.45 2.83
C THR A 151 1.36 -4.72 3.99
N PHE A 152 2.28 -5.42 4.63
CA PHE A 152 3.29 -4.88 5.53
C PHE A 152 4.61 -4.75 4.76
N ASP A 153 5.62 -4.13 5.34
CA ASP A 153 6.94 -3.93 4.78
C ASP A 153 8.03 -4.81 5.43
N GLU A 154 8.02 -4.97 6.76
CA GLU A 154 8.95 -5.81 7.52
C GLU A 154 8.24 -6.70 8.58
N ASP A 155 8.87 -7.79 9.04
CA ASP A 155 8.26 -8.69 10.04
C ASP A 155 8.57 -8.28 11.49
N TYR A 156 7.54 -7.88 12.24
CA TYR A 156 7.63 -7.67 13.69
C TYR A 156 6.54 -8.43 14.46
N ASN A 157 6.54 -9.77 14.34
CA ASN A 157 5.51 -10.59 14.98
C ASN A 157 5.78 -10.94 16.47
N ASN A 158 6.97 -10.62 17.00
CA ASN A 158 7.24 -10.57 18.44
C ASN A 158 6.94 -11.89 19.20
N LEU A 159 7.10 -13.03 18.53
CA LEU A 159 6.73 -14.36 19.05
C LEU A 159 7.82 -15.05 19.89
N SER A 160 8.99 -14.41 20.09
CA SER A 160 10.10 -14.95 20.88
C SER A 160 11.03 -13.86 21.39
N THR A 161 11.93 -14.18 22.31
CA THR A 161 12.96 -13.24 22.84
C THR A 161 14.10 -12.96 21.85
N GLY A 162 13.84 -13.06 20.55
CA GLY A 162 14.71 -12.65 19.45
C GLY A 162 14.02 -11.58 18.62
N ILE A 163 14.55 -10.35 18.66
CA ILE A 163 14.00 -9.18 17.97
C ILE A 163 14.08 -9.40 16.45
N GLY A 164 12.97 -9.17 15.73
CA GLY A 164 12.90 -9.05 14.26
C GLY A 164 13.61 -10.16 13.48
N ASN A 165 13.12 -11.40 13.56
CA ASN A 165 13.82 -12.56 12.98
C ASN A 165 12.89 -13.71 12.56
N GLN A 166 11.98 -13.48 11.62
CA GLN A 166 11.37 -14.57 10.83
C GLN A 166 11.57 -14.44 9.31
N GLY A 167 12.34 -13.42 8.87
CA GLY A 167 12.86 -13.33 7.51
C GLY A 167 11.99 -12.53 6.54
N ASN A 168 11.27 -11.53 7.05
CA ASN A 168 10.28 -10.72 6.34
C ASN A 168 9.14 -11.55 5.72
N HIS A 169 8.68 -12.58 6.43
CA HIS A 169 7.45 -13.30 6.09
C HIS A 169 6.23 -12.52 6.61
N ILE A 170 5.72 -11.64 5.75
CA ILE A 170 4.63 -10.69 6.01
C ILE A 170 3.28 -11.21 5.49
N PRO A 171 2.14 -10.77 6.08
CA PRO A 171 0.84 -10.92 5.45
C PRO A 171 0.74 -10.10 4.16
N MET A 172 0.14 -10.69 3.12
CA MET A 172 -0.29 -9.97 1.92
C MET A 172 -1.69 -10.44 1.53
N ILE A 173 -2.65 -9.52 1.47
CA ILE A 173 -4.07 -9.80 1.22
C ILE A 173 -4.46 -9.12 -0.08
N VAL A 174 -5.15 -9.83 -0.98
CA VAL A 174 -5.68 -9.29 -2.24
C VAL A 174 -7.20 -9.39 -2.22
N ILE A 175 -7.88 -8.27 -2.43
CA ILE A 175 -9.34 -8.15 -2.46
C ILE A 175 -9.74 -7.64 -3.85
N PRO A 176 -10.29 -8.47 -4.75
CA PRO A 176 -10.82 -8.01 -6.04
C PRO A 176 -12.24 -7.45 -5.90
N ASN A 177 -12.64 -6.57 -6.82
CA ASN A 177 -14.04 -6.22 -7.04
C ASN A 177 -14.75 -7.21 -7.98
N GLU A 178 -16.08 -7.12 -8.06
CA GLU A 178 -16.90 -8.03 -8.88
C GLU A 178 -16.49 -8.02 -10.37
N ALA A 179 -16.11 -6.86 -10.92
CA ALA A 179 -15.70 -6.77 -12.32
C ALA A 179 -14.30 -7.38 -12.57
N ALA A 180 -13.37 -7.27 -11.61
CA ALA A 180 -12.07 -7.92 -11.62
C ALA A 180 -12.19 -9.45 -11.58
N VAL A 181 -13.17 -9.97 -10.83
CA VAL A 181 -13.56 -11.39 -10.91
C VAL A 181 -14.21 -11.69 -12.27
N ALA A 182 -15.42 -11.18 -12.52
CA ALA A 182 -16.29 -11.62 -13.60
C ALA A 182 -15.78 -11.30 -15.02
N THR A 183 -14.87 -10.33 -15.17
CA THR A 183 -14.30 -9.91 -16.47
C THR A 183 -12.79 -9.70 -16.47
N GLY A 184 -12.15 -9.65 -15.29
CA GLY A 184 -10.70 -9.50 -15.16
C GLY A 184 -9.94 -10.81 -14.94
N GLY A 185 -10.66 -11.91 -14.70
CA GLY A 185 -10.07 -13.23 -14.48
C GLY A 185 -9.43 -13.39 -13.10
N MET A 186 -9.78 -12.55 -12.10
CA MET A 186 -9.34 -12.77 -10.73
C MET A 186 -10.16 -13.86 -10.04
N LEU A 187 -9.53 -14.64 -9.18
CA LEU A 187 -10.21 -15.68 -8.39
C LEU A 187 -11.17 -15.06 -7.36
N SER A 188 -12.25 -15.78 -7.05
CA SER A 188 -13.29 -15.33 -6.11
C SER A 188 -13.37 -16.19 -4.85
N GLY A 189 -13.92 -15.59 -3.79
CA GLY A 189 -14.00 -16.21 -2.47
C GLY A 189 -12.68 -16.20 -1.70
N HIS A 190 -12.68 -16.83 -0.52
CA HIS A 190 -11.51 -16.92 0.35
C HIS A 190 -10.64 -18.12 -0.03
N PHE A 191 -9.39 -17.87 -0.38
CA PHE A 191 -8.34 -18.87 -0.59
C PHE A 191 -6.98 -18.32 -0.12
N VAL A 192 -5.98 -19.18 -0.06
CA VAL A 192 -4.59 -18.83 0.25
C VAL A 192 -3.68 -19.56 -0.73
N THR A 193 -2.70 -18.86 -1.30
CA THR A 193 -1.59 -19.48 -2.05
C THR A 193 -0.39 -19.72 -1.13
N ASN A 194 0.40 -20.76 -1.43
CA ASN A 194 1.67 -21.07 -0.78
C ASN A 194 2.87 -20.76 -1.68
N SER A 195 2.66 -20.08 -2.81
CA SER A 195 3.73 -19.62 -3.70
C SER A 195 4.57 -18.53 -3.05
N TYR A 196 5.88 -18.55 -3.29
CA TYR A 196 6.80 -17.56 -2.76
C TYR A 196 6.68 -16.23 -3.55
N TYR A 197 6.09 -15.22 -2.91
CA TYR A 197 6.00 -13.85 -3.40
C TYR A 197 6.65 -12.88 -2.40
N ASN A 198 7.08 -11.72 -2.91
CA ASN A 198 7.66 -10.62 -2.14
C ASN A 198 7.25 -9.27 -2.78
N HIS A 199 7.74 -8.13 -2.26
CA HIS A 199 7.38 -6.82 -2.82
C HIS A 199 7.82 -6.61 -4.28
N TYR A 200 8.81 -7.34 -4.78
CA TYR A 200 9.16 -7.30 -6.21
C TYR A 200 8.19 -8.13 -7.06
N SER A 201 7.64 -9.23 -6.53
CA SER A 201 6.49 -9.93 -7.14
C SER A 201 5.27 -9.03 -7.21
N LEU A 202 5.01 -8.27 -6.15
CA LEU A 202 3.95 -7.25 -6.14
C LEU A 202 4.24 -6.17 -7.19
N MET A 203 5.44 -5.60 -7.23
CA MET A 203 5.80 -4.58 -8.23
C MET A 203 5.64 -5.08 -9.66
N SER A 204 6.16 -6.27 -9.98
CA SER A 204 6.00 -6.89 -11.31
C SER A 204 4.51 -7.08 -11.66
N THR A 205 3.68 -7.42 -10.67
CA THR A 205 2.21 -7.49 -10.84
C THR A 205 1.62 -6.11 -11.17
N ILE A 206 2.05 -5.04 -10.48
CA ILE A 206 1.63 -3.65 -10.77
C ILE A 206 2.03 -3.26 -12.20
N GLU A 207 3.24 -3.58 -12.63
CA GLU A 207 3.75 -3.25 -13.97
C GLU A 207 2.96 -3.95 -15.08
N TYR A 208 2.64 -5.24 -14.92
CA TYR A 208 1.76 -5.97 -15.84
C TYR A 208 0.29 -5.50 -15.80
N ALA A 209 -0.18 -5.01 -14.65
CA ALA A 209 -1.54 -4.56 -14.44
C ALA A 209 -1.80 -3.16 -15.02
N LEU A 210 -0.91 -2.19 -14.76
CA LEU A 210 -1.11 -0.81 -15.18
C LEU A 210 -0.74 -0.53 -16.64
N SER A 211 -0.01 -1.46 -17.28
CA SER A 211 0.38 -1.40 -18.69
C SER A 211 -0.80 -1.19 -19.64
N PRO A 212 -0.65 -0.36 -20.69
CA PRO A 212 -1.65 -0.25 -21.76
C PRO A 212 -1.63 -1.45 -22.73
N THR A 213 -0.66 -2.37 -22.62
CA THR A 213 -0.48 -3.49 -23.56
C THR A 213 -0.47 -4.84 -22.83
N ALA A 214 -1.44 -5.69 -23.16
CA ALA A 214 -1.58 -7.01 -22.55
C ALA A 214 -0.31 -7.88 -22.71
N ASN A 215 0.10 -8.54 -21.62
CA ASN A 215 1.30 -9.36 -21.50
C ASN A 215 2.64 -8.62 -21.73
N GLN A 216 2.65 -7.29 -21.68
CA GLN A 216 3.88 -6.49 -21.60
C GLN A 216 3.82 -5.66 -20.31
N PRO A 217 4.82 -5.72 -19.41
CA PRO A 217 4.85 -4.85 -18.24
C PRO A 217 5.13 -3.40 -18.67
N LEU A 218 4.91 -2.46 -17.75
CA LEU A 218 5.57 -1.15 -17.81
C LEU A 218 7.11 -1.32 -17.76
N THR A 219 7.85 -0.26 -18.12
CA THR A 219 9.32 -0.27 -17.99
C THR A 219 9.71 -0.52 -16.53
N THR A 220 10.39 -1.64 -16.27
CA THR A 220 10.75 -2.03 -14.91
C THR A 220 11.78 -1.09 -14.29
N LEU A 221 11.81 -1.08 -12.97
CA LEU A 221 12.36 0.01 -12.17
C LEU A 221 13.74 -0.37 -11.62
N THR A 222 13.96 -1.67 -11.43
CA THR A 222 15.26 -2.29 -11.14
C THR A 222 15.46 -3.57 -11.97
N ASN A 223 16.34 -4.47 -11.53
CA ASN A 223 16.40 -5.85 -12.01
C ASN A 223 15.60 -6.83 -11.13
N ASN A 224 15.19 -6.43 -9.92
CA ASN A 224 14.59 -7.35 -8.94
C ASN A 224 13.12 -7.63 -9.25
N ASP A 225 12.39 -6.58 -9.65
CA ASP A 225 11.07 -6.56 -10.29
C ASP A 225 11.10 -7.18 -11.70
N LEU A 226 12.11 -6.85 -12.51
CA LEU A 226 12.32 -7.46 -13.85
C LEU A 226 12.44 -8.99 -13.83
N TYR A 227 13.03 -9.54 -12.78
CA TYR A 227 13.22 -10.98 -12.59
C TYR A 227 12.32 -11.58 -11.51
N ALA A 228 11.38 -10.81 -10.95
CA ALA A 228 10.37 -11.33 -10.05
C ALA A 228 9.32 -12.14 -10.83
N THR A 229 8.71 -13.11 -10.16
CA THR A 229 7.49 -13.77 -10.66
C THR A 229 6.28 -12.95 -10.21
N PRO A 230 5.42 -12.46 -11.13
CA PRO A 230 4.17 -11.78 -10.75
C PRO A 230 3.23 -12.71 -9.97
N MET A 231 2.28 -12.12 -9.25
CA MET A 231 1.34 -12.78 -8.34
C MET A 231 0.21 -13.54 -9.07
N ASN A 232 0.58 -14.35 -10.06
CA ASN A 232 -0.33 -14.99 -11.01
C ASN A 232 -1.39 -15.89 -10.35
N ASP A 233 -1.12 -16.43 -9.16
CA ASP A 233 -2.03 -17.33 -8.43
C ASP A 233 -3.36 -16.70 -8.00
N PHE A 234 -3.49 -15.36 -8.09
CA PHE A 234 -4.74 -14.65 -7.86
C PHE A 234 -5.61 -14.51 -9.13
N TRP A 235 -5.18 -15.09 -10.26
CA TRP A 235 -5.85 -15.08 -11.57
C TRP A 235 -6.06 -16.49 -12.15
N SER A 236 -6.98 -16.61 -13.12
CA SER A 236 -7.29 -17.82 -13.91
C SER A 236 -7.05 -17.62 -15.41
#